data_AF-A0AAE1CMI7-F1
#
_entry.id   AF-A0AAE1CMI7-F1
#
_cell.length_a   1.000
_cell.length_b   1.000
_cell.length_c   1.000
_cell.angle_alpha   90.00
_cell.angle_beta   90.00
_cell.angle_gamma   90.00
#
_symmetry.space_group_name_H-M   'P 1'
#
loop_
_entity.id
_entity.type
_entity.pdbx_description
1 polymer ?
#
loop_
_entity_poly.entity_id
_entity_poly.type
_entity_poly.pdbx_seq_one_letter_code
_entity_poly.pdbx_strand_id
1 'polypeptide(L)'
;MMIAAVLPLTLLVGFAIWAVTALESEWNQAARDHILDIHNNYRKNEGGCQIDKMEYDMDLEAQAKKWAEGCVFEHEMVKGRGENLAYNTASDPENDLITSAAKGWFDEKYDFSRGQRGCHMSCHYTQLVWDNTNKVGCYSTRCPNLGMSNAKNAWYFVCFYTPMGNMVGENPYELSCETPCRNGQTEEDGLCVGEAIIPCVDEEDNCAAWQKMGECDNNPDFMETSCRKSCKICTSETEEGSETDETPEKGSETGGSTEEGSETGGSTNDGAQTGGGSESGKCNDDNEHCVAWAATNQCHVNPGYMMKKCKKSCGVCKETGTSIAGPDEKCVDKNENCEEWAANNQCKVNPGYMYIDCKNSCGLC
;
A
#
# COMPACT_ATOMS: atom_id res chain seq x y z
N MET A 1 94.02 -2.53 -9.73
CA MET A 1 93.29 -2.14 -10.95
C MET A 1 91.90 -2.72 -10.81
N MET A 2 90.90 -1.86 -10.64
CA MET A 2 89.57 -2.17 -10.11
C MET A 2 88.76 -3.05 -11.08
N ILE A 3 88.16 -4.11 -10.54
CA ILE A 3 87.12 -4.90 -11.20
C ILE A 3 85.79 -4.22 -10.87
N ALA A 4 85.19 -3.55 -11.85
CA ALA A 4 83.85 -2.97 -11.72
C ALA A 4 82.82 -4.04 -12.15
N ALA A 5 82.05 -4.53 -11.18
CA ALA A 5 80.92 -5.43 -11.41
C ALA A 5 79.70 -4.65 -11.89
N VAL A 6 79.09 -5.12 -12.97
CA VAL A 6 77.87 -4.58 -13.58
C VAL A 6 76.67 -5.18 -12.84
N LEU A 7 75.89 -4.34 -12.15
CA LEU A 7 74.61 -4.76 -11.56
C LEU A 7 73.48 -4.53 -12.56
N PRO A 8 72.59 -5.51 -12.82
CA PRO A 8 71.50 -5.35 -13.76
C PRO A 8 70.34 -4.56 -13.13
N LEU A 9 69.83 -3.61 -13.93
CA LEU A 9 68.68 -2.75 -13.70
C LEU A 9 67.39 -3.60 -13.62
N THR A 10 66.84 -3.80 -12.42
CA THR A 10 65.49 -4.37 -12.28
C THR A 10 64.46 -3.30 -12.57
N LEU A 11 63.75 -3.49 -13.68
CA LEU A 11 62.68 -2.63 -14.16
C LEU A 11 61.45 -2.86 -13.28
N LEU A 12 61.16 -1.91 -12.38
CA LEU A 12 59.91 -1.88 -11.62
C LEU A 12 58.76 -1.62 -12.60
N VAL A 13 58.05 -2.68 -12.99
CA VAL A 13 56.76 -2.56 -13.66
C VAL A 13 55.78 -2.06 -12.59
N GLY A 14 55.56 -0.75 -12.58
CA GLY A 14 54.50 -0.13 -11.81
C GLY A 14 53.16 -0.60 -12.34
N PHE A 15 52.55 -1.56 -11.65
CA PHE A 15 51.11 -1.78 -11.76
C PHE A 15 50.43 -0.56 -11.15
N ALA A 16 50.10 0.41 -12.01
CA ALA A 16 49.11 1.41 -11.67
C ALA A 16 47.78 0.67 -11.49
N ILE A 17 47.48 0.30 -10.24
CA ILE A 17 46.13 -0.07 -9.83
C ILE A 17 45.33 1.22 -10.03
N TRP A 18 44.67 1.33 -11.19
CA TRP A 18 43.51 2.19 -11.31
C TRP A 18 42.47 1.58 -10.39
N ALA A 19 42.45 2.04 -9.13
CA ALA A 19 41.29 1.88 -8.31
C ALA A 19 40.17 2.56 -9.10
N VAL A 20 39.32 1.75 -9.74
CA VAL A 20 37.96 2.16 -10.04
C VAL A 20 37.37 2.40 -8.66
N THR A 21 37.47 3.63 -8.18
CA THR A 21 36.58 4.12 -7.14
C THR A 21 35.19 3.98 -7.75
N ALA A 22 34.52 2.87 -7.46
CA ALA A 22 33.08 2.88 -7.49
C ALA A 22 32.69 4.14 -6.70
N LEU A 23 31.95 5.04 -7.34
CA LEU A 23 31.25 6.10 -6.64
C LEU A 23 30.24 5.38 -5.74
N GLU A 24 30.70 4.91 -4.58
CA GLU A 24 29.83 4.58 -3.47
C GLU A 24 29.03 5.85 -3.22
N SER A 25 27.70 5.76 -3.34
CA SER A 25 26.81 6.85 -2.98
C SER A 25 27.20 7.34 -1.59
N GLU A 26 27.21 8.67 -1.38
CA GLU A 26 27.80 9.30 -0.18
C GLU A 26 27.08 8.97 1.15
N TRP A 27 26.18 7.98 1.16
CA TRP A 27 25.53 7.38 2.32
C TRP A 27 26.27 6.14 2.80
N ASN A 28 26.61 6.11 4.08
CA ASN A 28 27.29 4.95 4.68
C ASN A 28 26.27 3.85 5.07
N GLN A 29 26.78 2.63 5.24
CA GLN A 29 25.98 1.47 5.62
C GLN A 29 25.15 1.70 6.90
N ALA A 30 25.67 2.48 7.87
CA ALA A 30 24.98 2.74 9.12
C ALA A 30 23.68 3.55 8.94
N ALA A 31 23.61 4.45 7.95
CA ALA A 31 22.36 5.18 7.64
C ALA A 31 21.29 4.22 7.07
N ARG A 32 21.71 3.28 6.21
CA ARG A 32 20.82 2.26 5.63
C ARG A 32 20.28 1.32 6.70
N ASP A 33 21.16 0.83 7.55
CA ASP A 33 20.81 -0.03 8.67
C ASP A 33 19.82 0.70 9.61
N HIS A 34 20.08 1.97 9.93
CA HIS A 34 19.20 2.78 10.76
C HIS A 34 17.80 2.97 10.15
N ILE A 35 17.71 3.18 8.84
CA ILE A 35 16.43 3.27 8.12
C ILE A 35 15.66 1.97 8.21
N LEU A 36 16.33 0.84 7.93
CA LEU A 36 15.70 -0.48 8.04
C LEU A 36 15.23 -0.77 9.45
N ASP A 37 16.07 -0.48 10.44
CA ASP A 37 15.76 -0.69 11.84
C ASP A 37 14.51 0.09 12.24
N ILE A 38 14.40 1.37 11.87
CA ILE A 38 13.21 2.17 12.16
C ILE A 38 11.96 1.59 11.47
N HIS A 39 12.05 1.28 10.17
CA HIS A 39 10.90 0.74 9.42
C HIS A 39 10.43 -0.58 10.02
N ASN A 40 11.34 -1.54 10.20
CA ASN A 40 11.01 -2.85 10.73
C ASN A 40 10.53 -2.80 12.19
N ASN A 41 11.07 -1.90 13.01
CA ASN A 41 10.57 -1.70 14.37
C ASN A 41 9.15 -1.14 14.40
N TYR A 42 8.78 -0.21 13.52
CA TYR A 42 7.39 0.24 13.44
C TYR A 42 6.48 -0.87 12.93
N ARG A 43 6.84 -1.53 11.82
CA ARG A 43 6.07 -2.61 11.20
C ARG A 43 5.72 -3.74 12.17
N LYS A 44 6.71 -4.26 12.92
CA LYS A 44 6.48 -5.39 13.84
C LYS A 44 5.61 -5.04 15.05
N ASN A 45 5.54 -3.75 15.41
CA ASN A 45 4.76 -3.28 16.56
C ASN A 45 3.31 -2.91 16.21
N GLU A 46 2.92 -2.96 14.93
CA GLU A 46 1.54 -2.65 14.51
C GLU A 46 0.53 -3.74 14.87
N GLY A 47 0.99 -4.97 15.13
CA GLY A 47 0.14 -6.09 15.52
C GLY A 47 -0.73 -6.65 14.39
N GLY A 48 -0.36 -6.39 13.14
CA GLY A 48 -0.96 -7.03 11.96
C GLY A 48 -0.32 -8.36 11.60
N CYS A 49 -0.92 -9.06 10.66
CA CYS A 49 -0.39 -10.30 10.08
C CYS A 49 0.11 -10.07 8.65
N GLN A 50 0.96 -10.99 8.17
CA GLN A 50 1.52 -10.99 6.81
C GLN A 50 2.29 -9.71 6.46
N ILE A 51 2.87 -9.05 7.47
CA ILE A 51 3.69 -7.86 7.29
C ILE A 51 5.11 -8.30 6.94
N ASP A 52 5.54 -7.99 5.72
CA ASP A 52 6.87 -8.35 5.24
C ASP A 52 7.97 -7.55 5.94
N LYS A 53 9.11 -8.19 6.17
CA LYS A 53 10.33 -7.52 6.61
C LYS A 53 10.83 -6.63 5.48
N MET A 54 11.08 -5.37 5.80
CA MET A 54 11.65 -4.40 4.88
C MET A 54 13.13 -4.70 4.65
N GLU A 55 13.55 -4.67 3.39
CA GLU A 55 14.92 -4.79 2.92
C GLU A 55 15.38 -3.50 2.22
N TYR A 56 16.67 -3.22 2.25
CA TYR A 56 17.21 -2.00 1.66
C TYR A 56 17.54 -2.24 0.18
N ASP A 57 17.02 -1.39 -0.69
CA ASP A 57 17.23 -1.50 -2.13
C ASP A 57 18.10 -0.34 -2.65
N MET A 58 19.24 -0.72 -3.20
CA MET A 58 20.25 0.21 -3.72
C MET A 58 19.80 0.97 -4.96
N ASP A 59 18.95 0.36 -5.79
CA ASP A 59 18.43 1.00 -6.97
C ASP A 59 17.37 2.04 -6.58
N LEU A 60 16.57 1.78 -5.54
CA LEU A 60 15.67 2.77 -4.97
C LEU A 60 16.43 3.94 -4.33
N GLU A 61 17.54 3.70 -3.62
CA GLU A 61 18.40 4.79 -3.12
C GLU A 61 18.94 5.65 -4.27
N ALA A 62 19.46 5.03 -5.33
CA ALA A 62 20.00 5.76 -6.47
C ALA A 62 18.94 6.66 -7.13
N GLN A 63 17.69 6.16 -7.20
CA GLN A 63 16.54 6.95 -7.66
C GLN A 63 16.19 8.08 -6.69
N ALA A 64 16.12 7.80 -5.39
CA ALA A 64 15.83 8.80 -4.35
C ALA A 64 16.88 9.92 -4.35
N LYS A 65 18.16 9.58 -4.52
CA LYS A 65 19.26 10.54 -4.67
C LYS A 65 19.04 11.47 -5.85
N LYS A 66 18.77 10.91 -7.03
CA LYS A 66 18.53 11.67 -8.25
C LYS A 66 17.36 12.65 -8.08
N TRP A 67 16.29 12.24 -7.40
CA TRP A 67 15.14 13.10 -7.12
C TRP A 67 15.46 14.20 -6.10
N ALA A 68 16.03 13.81 -4.96
CA ALA A 68 16.34 14.72 -3.86
C ALA A 68 17.33 15.84 -4.26
N GLU A 69 18.33 15.53 -5.10
CA GLU A 69 19.29 16.51 -5.63
C GLU A 69 18.65 17.58 -6.51
N GLY A 70 17.43 17.34 -7.01
CA GLY A 70 16.62 18.35 -7.70
C GLY A 70 16.10 19.47 -6.79
N CYS A 71 16.05 19.24 -5.47
CA CYS A 71 15.59 20.20 -4.47
C CYS A 71 14.21 20.81 -4.77
N VAL A 72 13.26 19.99 -5.22
CA VAL A 72 11.85 20.36 -5.39
C VAL A 72 11.01 19.50 -4.44
N PHE A 73 10.24 20.13 -3.55
CA PHE A 73 9.39 19.39 -2.60
C PHE A 73 8.07 18.98 -3.26
N GLU A 74 8.15 17.97 -4.12
CA GLU A 74 7.00 17.34 -4.77
C GLU A 74 7.24 15.82 -4.93
N HIS A 75 6.16 15.06 -5.16
CA HIS A 75 6.26 13.63 -5.47
C HIS A 75 6.64 13.42 -6.94
N GLU A 76 7.50 12.43 -7.21
CA GLU A 76 7.91 12.07 -8.57
C GLU A 76 6.77 11.35 -9.32
N MET A 77 5.88 10.66 -8.58
CA MET A 77 4.69 9.96 -9.08
C MET A 77 5.03 8.86 -10.09
N VAL A 78 6.12 8.13 -9.84
CA VAL A 78 6.48 6.96 -10.65
C VAL A 78 5.52 5.82 -10.36
N LYS A 79 4.89 5.32 -11.41
CA LYS A 79 3.93 4.22 -11.33
C LYS A 79 4.52 2.97 -10.68
N GLY A 80 3.79 2.36 -9.75
CA GLY A 80 4.19 1.12 -9.06
C GLY A 80 5.21 1.34 -7.93
N ARG A 81 5.58 2.57 -7.63
CA ARG A 81 6.54 2.92 -6.57
C ARG A 81 5.92 3.91 -5.59
N GLY A 82 5.97 3.58 -4.31
CA GLY A 82 5.54 4.45 -3.23
C GLY A 82 6.60 5.49 -2.88
N GLU A 83 6.20 6.58 -2.21
CA GLU A 83 7.09 7.70 -1.88
C GLU A 83 6.70 8.34 -0.54
N ASN A 84 7.68 8.55 0.35
CA ASN A 84 7.54 9.41 1.52
C ASN A 84 8.58 10.53 1.47
N LEU A 85 8.13 11.76 1.73
CA LEU A 85 8.96 12.97 1.66
C LEU A 85 8.92 13.71 2.99
N ALA A 86 10.07 14.23 3.41
CA ALA A 86 10.16 15.07 4.59
C ALA A 86 11.21 16.15 4.38
N TYR A 87 11.04 17.28 5.05
CA TYR A 87 12.09 18.28 5.14
C TYR A 87 12.09 18.94 6.51
N ASN A 88 13.23 19.48 6.90
CA ASN A 88 13.30 20.41 8.01
C ASN A 88 14.29 21.54 7.70
N THR A 89 14.14 22.67 8.38
CA THR A 89 15.10 23.79 8.31
C THR A 89 16.04 23.81 9.51
N ALA A 90 16.03 22.74 10.29
CA ALA A 90 16.85 22.65 11.47
C ALA A 90 18.32 22.52 11.07
N SER A 91 19.21 22.88 11.99
CA SER A 91 20.66 22.67 11.79
C SER A 91 21.06 21.23 12.11
N ASP A 92 20.07 20.35 12.30
CA ASP A 92 20.23 19.02 12.83
C ASP A 92 21.17 18.19 11.95
N PRO A 93 21.97 17.30 12.56
CA PRO A 93 22.71 16.29 11.81
C PRO A 93 21.73 15.36 11.08
N GLU A 94 22.14 14.84 9.93
CA GLU A 94 21.33 14.00 9.04
C GLU A 94 20.60 12.83 9.73
N ASN A 95 21.24 12.17 10.72
CA ASN A 95 20.63 11.06 11.47
C ASN A 95 19.42 11.49 12.32
N ASP A 96 19.41 12.72 12.82
CA ASP A 96 18.29 13.26 13.60
C ASP A 96 17.10 13.57 12.66
N LEU A 97 17.37 13.95 11.41
CA LEU A 97 16.33 14.09 10.39
C LEU A 97 15.68 12.75 10.03
N ILE A 98 16.45 11.71 9.75
CA ILE A 98 15.90 10.39 9.37
C ILE A 98 14.93 9.90 10.47
N THR A 99 15.38 9.98 11.73
CA THR A 99 14.59 9.53 12.89
C THR A 99 13.33 10.38 13.08
N SER A 100 13.46 11.72 13.02
CA SER A 100 12.31 12.62 13.21
C SER A 100 11.31 12.56 12.06
N ALA A 101 11.78 12.41 10.82
CA ALA A 101 10.93 12.22 9.64
C ALA A 101 10.15 10.92 9.72
N ALA A 102 10.82 9.79 9.97
CA ALA A 102 10.16 8.50 10.09
C ALA A 102 9.16 8.47 11.25
N LYS A 103 9.48 9.13 12.38
CA LYS A 103 8.53 9.31 13.47
C LYS A 103 7.32 10.15 13.05
N GLY A 104 7.54 11.29 12.38
CA GLY A 104 6.47 12.15 11.90
C GLY A 104 5.53 11.44 10.93
N TRP A 105 6.10 10.66 10.00
CA TRP A 105 5.34 9.78 9.10
C TRP A 105 4.54 8.73 9.87
N PHE A 106 5.15 8.07 10.85
CA PHE A 106 4.48 7.05 11.64
C PHE A 106 3.37 7.62 12.54
N ASP A 107 3.56 8.81 13.12
CA ASP A 107 2.58 9.46 14.00
C ASP A 107 1.27 9.79 13.27
N GLU A 108 1.25 9.84 11.94
CA GLU A 108 -0.01 9.97 11.19
C GLU A 108 -0.97 8.78 11.41
N LYS A 109 -0.50 7.70 12.05
CA LYS A 109 -1.34 6.64 12.62
C LYS A 109 -2.52 7.17 13.43
N TYR A 110 -2.35 8.29 14.13
CA TYR A 110 -3.41 8.89 14.93
C TYR A 110 -4.53 9.50 14.09
N ASP A 111 -4.27 9.79 12.81
CA ASP A 111 -5.25 10.27 11.84
C ASP A 111 -5.78 9.14 10.95
N PHE A 112 -5.19 7.94 11.01
CA PHE A 112 -5.59 6.79 10.21
C PHE A 112 -6.84 6.11 10.80
N SER A 113 -7.79 5.78 9.92
CA SER A 113 -8.93 4.92 10.24
C SER A 113 -9.05 3.79 9.22
N ARG A 114 -9.18 2.55 9.70
CA ARG A 114 -9.42 1.39 8.83
C ARG A 114 -10.73 1.55 8.06
N GLY A 115 -10.74 1.12 6.80
CA GLY A 115 -11.90 1.22 5.92
C GLY A 115 -12.20 2.63 5.38
N GLN A 116 -11.31 3.60 5.63
CA GLN A 116 -11.41 4.90 4.96
C GLN A 116 -11.08 4.78 3.47
N ARG A 117 -11.59 5.71 2.64
CA ARG A 117 -11.33 5.68 1.20
C ARG A 117 -9.95 6.27 0.89
N GLY A 118 -8.95 5.40 0.75
CA GLY A 118 -7.55 5.79 0.53
C GLY A 118 -6.85 6.12 1.84
N CYS A 119 -5.78 6.91 1.80
CA CYS A 119 -4.95 7.17 3.00
C CYS A 119 -5.09 8.60 3.59
N HIS A 120 -5.74 9.54 2.91
CA HIS A 120 -5.95 10.92 3.39
C HIS A 120 -4.67 11.59 3.94
N MET A 121 -4.65 12.06 5.19
CA MET A 121 -3.49 12.68 5.83
C MET A 121 -2.53 11.67 6.47
N SER A 122 -2.82 10.37 6.32
CA SER A 122 -2.06 9.26 6.91
C SER A 122 -1.27 8.45 5.90
N CYS A 123 -1.06 9.00 4.69
CA CYS A 123 -0.41 8.31 3.58
C CYS A 123 1.04 7.93 3.86
N HIS A 124 1.75 8.69 4.69
CA HIS A 124 3.11 8.33 5.05
C HIS A 124 3.12 7.16 6.04
N TYR A 125 2.22 7.20 7.04
CA TYR A 125 2.02 6.08 7.97
C TYR A 125 1.65 4.80 7.21
N THR A 126 0.60 4.84 6.39
CA THR A 126 0.10 3.65 5.69
C THR A 126 1.15 3.07 4.77
N GLN A 127 1.95 3.90 4.08
CA GLN A 127 3.07 3.40 3.25
C GLN A 127 4.16 2.73 4.10
N LEU A 128 4.51 3.30 5.26
CA LEU A 128 5.56 2.78 6.14
C LEU A 128 5.24 1.37 6.64
N VAL A 129 3.95 1.11 6.91
CA VAL A 129 3.44 -0.15 7.48
C VAL A 129 2.71 -1.02 6.46
N TRP A 130 2.82 -0.72 5.17
CA TRP A 130 2.14 -1.46 4.10
C TRP A 130 2.66 -2.90 4.01
N ASP A 131 1.79 -3.90 4.12
CA ASP A 131 2.13 -5.28 4.46
C ASP A 131 3.04 -5.95 3.42
N ASN A 132 2.78 -5.75 2.13
CA ASN A 132 3.55 -6.33 1.03
C ASN A 132 4.64 -5.40 0.47
N THR A 133 4.74 -4.16 0.94
CA THR A 133 5.90 -3.30 0.65
C THR A 133 7.10 -3.80 1.44
N ASN A 134 8.05 -4.42 0.75
CA ASN A 134 9.20 -5.07 1.37
C ASN A 134 10.55 -4.48 0.95
N LYS A 135 10.58 -3.45 0.10
CA LYS A 135 11.80 -2.73 -0.27
C LYS A 135 11.70 -1.24 -0.02
N VAL A 136 12.78 -0.66 0.50
CA VAL A 136 12.94 0.78 0.67
C VAL A 136 14.33 1.23 0.24
N GLY A 137 14.42 2.40 -0.39
CA GLY A 137 15.68 3.09 -0.62
C GLY A 137 15.48 4.58 -0.45
N CYS A 138 16.39 5.25 0.25
CA CYS A 138 16.22 6.65 0.62
C CYS A 138 17.48 7.46 0.38
N TYR A 139 17.33 8.78 0.31
CA TYR A 139 18.46 9.70 0.28
C TYR A 139 18.09 11.02 0.94
N SER A 140 19.07 11.69 1.54
CA SER A 140 18.90 13.05 2.04
C SER A 140 19.96 13.99 1.48
N THR A 141 19.58 15.24 1.26
CA THR A 141 20.49 16.28 0.78
C THR A 141 20.12 17.63 1.36
N ARG A 142 21.09 18.54 1.40
CA ARG A 142 20.89 19.90 1.87
C ARG A 142 20.60 20.84 0.71
N CYS A 143 19.37 21.34 0.66
CA CYS A 143 18.89 22.25 -0.36
C CYS A 143 19.06 23.72 0.07
N PRO A 144 19.84 24.55 -0.65
CA PRO A 144 19.93 25.98 -0.39
C PRO A 144 18.56 26.67 -0.47
N ASN A 145 17.73 26.21 -1.41
CA ASN A 145 16.32 26.55 -1.55
C ASN A 145 15.58 25.28 -1.95
N LEU A 146 14.60 24.88 -1.14
CA LEU A 146 13.70 23.77 -1.43
C LEU A 146 12.48 24.33 -2.16
N GLY A 147 12.40 24.09 -3.46
CA GLY A 147 11.33 24.56 -4.34
C GLY A 147 9.95 24.14 -3.84
N MET A 148 8.92 24.94 -4.19
CA MET A 148 7.53 24.85 -3.72
C MET A 148 7.30 25.16 -2.23
N SER A 149 8.18 24.73 -1.32
CA SER A 149 8.09 25.10 0.11
C SER A 149 8.73 26.49 0.40
N ASN A 150 9.62 26.96 -0.47
CA ASN A 150 10.48 28.15 -0.26
C ASN A 150 11.36 28.07 1.00
N ALA A 151 11.55 26.85 1.54
CA ALA A 151 12.40 26.63 2.70
C ALA A 151 13.88 26.82 2.32
N LYS A 152 14.62 27.59 3.13
CA LYS A 152 16.02 27.92 2.86
C LYS A 152 16.94 27.04 3.69
N ASN A 153 18.05 26.61 3.09
CA ASN A 153 19.06 25.76 3.74
C ASN A 153 18.45 24.56 4.46
N ALA A 154 17.42 23.97 3.85
CA ALA A 154 16.64 22.88 4.40
C ALA A 154 17.30 21.54 4.09
N TRP A 155 17.22 20.61 5.02
CA TRP A 155 17.43 19.21 4.68
C TRP A 155 16.18 18.67 4.02
N TYR A 156 16.35 17.93 2.92
CA TYR A 156 15.30 17.25 2.20
C TYR A 156 15.57 15.74 2.21
N PHE A 157 14.59 14.95 2.64
CA PHE A 157 14.68 13.51 2.79
C PHE A 157 13.59 12.83 1.96
N VAL A 158 14.00 11.86 1.15
CA VAL A 158 13.14 11.15 0.19
C VAL A 158 13.34 9.65 0.42
N CYS A 159 12.26 8.92 0.62
CA CYS A 159 12.24 7.45 0.60
C CYS A 159 11.31 6.96 -0.50
N PHE A 160 11.78 5.98 -1.26
CA PHE A 160 10.98 5.25 -2.23
C PHE A 160 10.77 3.81 -1.80
N TYR A 161 9.62 3.27 -2.18
CA TYR A 161 9.11 1.99 -1.71
C TYR A 161 8.64 1.12 -2.88
N THR A 162 8.96 -0.17 -2.85
CA THR A 162 8.37 -1.14 -3.79
C THR A 162 8.02 -2.46 -3.11
N PRO A 163 6.92 -3.11 -3.50
CA PRO A 163 5.79 -2.56 -4.27
C PRO A 163 5.17 -1.31 -3.62
N MET A 164 4.47 -0.49 -4.40
CA MET A 164 3.78 0.68 -3.85
C MET A 164 2.70 0.26 -2.85
N GLY A 165 2.54 1.05 -1.79
CA GLY A 165 1.38 0.94 -0.91
C GLY A 165 0.29 1.94 -1.28
N ASN A 166 -0.58 2.23 -0.31
CA ASN A 166 -1.63 3.23 -0.39
C ASN A 166 -2.69 2.95 -1.48
N MET A 167 -2.95 1.65 -1.72
CA MET A 167 -3.97 1.20 -2.67
C MET A 167 -5.36 1.68 -2.25
N VAL A 168 -6.13 2.20 -3.20
CA VAL A 168 -7.40 2.87 -2.88
C VAL A 168 -8.44 1.84 -2.46
N GLY A 169 -8.90 1.93 -1.22
CA GLY A 169 -9.93 1.04 -0.67
C GLY A 169 -9.37 -0.16 0.08
N GLU A 170 -8.04 -0.27 0.18
CA GLU A 170 -7.36 -1.28 0.97
C GLU A 170 -6.84 -0.70 2.29
N ASN A 171 -6.67 -1.56 3.29
CA ASN A 171 -5.96 -1.22 4.52
C ASN A 171 -4.47 -1.57 4.34
N PRO A 172 -3.56 -0.90 5.05
CA PRO A 172 -2.13 -1.17 4.91
C PRO A 172 -1.71 -2.57 5.34
N TYR A 173 -2.49 -3.25 6.17
CA TYR A 173 -2.24 -4.61 6.62
C TYR A 173 -3.53 -5.19 7.22
N GLU A 174 -3.62 -6.50 7.39
CA GLU A 174 -4.74 -7.15 8.08
C GLU A 174 -4.47 -7.37 9.57
N LEU A 175 -5.53 -7.30 10.39
CA LEU A 175 -5.42 -7.50 11.84
C LEU A 175 -5.39 -8.98 12.25
N SER A 176 -5.91 -9.85 11.39
CA SER A 176 -5.95 -11.29 11.64
C SER A 176 -5.96 -12.05 10.32
N CYS A 177 -5.11 -13.07 10.24
CA CYS A 177 -4.97 -13.94 9.09
C CYS A 177 -5.03 -15.39 9.56
N GLU A 178 -5.35 -16.31 8.65
CA GLU A 178 -5.30 -17.75 8.95
C GLU A 178 -3.87 -18.22 9.28
N THR A 179 -2.89 -17.64 8.58
CA THR A 179 -1.46 -17.87 8.79
C THR A 179 -0.74 -16.56 9.09
N PRO A 180 0.31 -16.57 9.94
CA PRO A 180 1.06 -15.36 10.29
C PRO A 180 1.79 -14.75 9.08
N CYS A 181 2.29 -15.59 8.16
CA CYS A 181 2.94 -15.18 6.91
C CYS A 181 2.31 -15.87 5.70
N ARG A 182 2.54 -15.30 4.50
CA ARG A 182 2.02 -15.86 3.24
C ARG A 182 2.77 -17.16 2.90
N ASN A 183 2.19 -17.95 2.01
CA ASN A 183 2.82 -19.20 1.55
C ASN A 183 4.23 -18.91 1.00
N GLY A 184 5.21 -19.76 1.28
CA GLY A 184 6.61 -19.56 0.90
C GLY A 184 7.45 -18.71 1.86
N GLN A 185 6.82 -18.01 2.81
CA GLN A 185 7.51 -17.17 3.78
C GLN A 185 7.61 -17.84 5.15
N THR A 186 8.54 -17.34 5.96
CA THR A 186 8.68 -17.70 7.38
C THR A 186 8.62 -16.47 8.27
N GLU A 187 8.22 -16.65 9.53
CA GLU A 187 8.21 -15.56 10.51
C GLU A 187 9.58 -15.40 11.19
N GLU A 188 10.09 -14.17 11.23
CA GLU A 188 11.30 -13.77 11.95
C GLU A 188 11.04 -12.44 12.67
N ASP A 189 11.16 -12.42 14.01
CA ASP A 189 10.94 -11.23 14.85
C ASP A 189 9.60 -10.50 14.60
N GLY A 190 8.53 -11.27 14.36
CA GLY A 190 7.18 -10.74 14.12
C GLY A 190 6.96 -10.17 12.71
N LEU A 191 7.89 -10.42 11.77
CA LEU A 191 7.81 -10.02 10.37
C LEU A 191 7.99 -11.24 9.45
N CYS A 192 7.49 -11.14 8.22
CA CYS A 192 7.61 -12.19 7.23
C CYS A 192 8.88 -12.03 6.40
N VAL A 193 9.68 -13.09 6.32
CA VAL A 193 10.91 -13.16 5.52
C VAL A 193 10.80 -14.21 4.45
N GLY A 194 11.52 -13.99 3.34
CA GLY A 194 11.44 -14.81 2.14
C GLY A 194 10.40 -14.32 1.14
N GLU A 195 10.42 -14.93 -0.04
CA GLU A 195 9.50 -14.59 -1.12
C GLU A 195 8.18 -15.33 -0.96
N ALA A 196 7.07 -14.60 -1.07
CA ALA A 196 5.75 -15.22 -1.10
C ALA A 196 5.57 -16.02 -2.40
N ILE A 197 5.14 -17.27 -2.28
CA ILE A 197 4.71 -18.09 -3.41
C ILE A 197 3.33 -17.59 -3.84
N ILE A 198 3.30 -16.81 -4.91
CA ILE A 198 2.10 -16.26 -5.52
C ILE A 198 1.59 -17.22 -6.61
N PRO A 199 0.41 -17.84 -6.46
CA PRO A 199 -0.10 -18.81 -7.44
C PRO A 199 -0.30 -18.21 -8.83
N CYS A 200 0.18 -18.92 -9.87
CA CYS A 200 0.03 -18.52 -11.27
C CYS A 200 -1.35 -18.90 -11.84
N VAL A 201 -2.40 -18.25 -11.34
CA VAL A 201 -3.77 -18.43 -11.81
C VAL A 201 -4.43 -17.10 -12.16
N ASP A 202 -5.35 -17.13 -13.11
CA ASP A 202 -6.31 -16.06 -13.35
C ASP A 202 -7.64 -16.49 -12.71
N GLU A 203 -8.23 -15.62 -11.90
CA GLU A 203 -9.50 -15.83 -11.23
C GLU A 203 -10.69 -15.43 -12.11
N GLU A 204 -10.43 -14.65 -13.17
CA GLU A 204 -11.44 -14.13 -14.09
C GLU A 204 -11.21 -14.63 -15.52
N ASP A 205 -12.29 -14.98 -16.21
CA ASP A 205 -12.24 -15.52 -17.58
C ASP A 205 -11.65 -14.52 -18.60
N ASN A 206 -11.77 -13.22 -18.32
CA ASN A 206 -11.38 -12.15 -19.24
C ASN A 206 -9.94 -11.61 -19.02
N CYS A 207 -9.17 -12.16 -18.08
CA CYS A 207 -7.83 -11.67 -17.74
C CYS A 207 -6.90 -11.52 -18.95
N ALA A 208 -6.90 -12.50 -19.87
CA ALA A 208 -6.06 -12.44 -21.07
C ALA A 208 -6.48 -11.30 -22.04
N ALA A 209 -7.76 -10.94 -22.07
CA ALA A 209 -8.24 -9.82 -22.87
C ALA A 209 -7.89 -8.48 -22.21
N TRP A 210 -8.11 -8.36 -20.90
CA TRP A 210 -7.74 -7.18 -20.10
C TRP A 210 -6.24 -6.90 -20.15
N GLN A 211 -5.40 -7.94 -20.05
CA GLN A 211 -3.96 -7.82 -20.23
C GLN A 211 -3.60 -7.22 -21.60
N LYS A 212 -4.23 -7.67 -22.69
CA LYS A 212 -4.00 -7.12 -24.04
C LYS A 212 -4.46 -5.67 -24.18
N MET A 213 -5.42 -5.23 -23.36
CA MET A 213 -5.86 -3.84 -23.29
C MET A 213 -4.99 -2.97 -22.38
N GLY A 214 -3.95 -3.55 -21.76
CA GLY A 214 -3.06 -2.83 -20.85
C GLY A 214 -3.65 -2.66 -19.45
N GLU A 215 -4.61 -3.48 -19.03
CA GLU A 215 -5.21 -3.34 -17.69
C GLU A 215 -4.24 -3.69 -16.57
N CYS A 216 -3.27 -4.58 -16.79
CA CYS A 216 -2.19 -4.81 -15.81
C CYS A 216 -1.46 -3.51 -15.44
N ASP A 217 -1.47 -2.56 -16.38
CA ASP A 217 -0.91 -1.25 -16.20
C ASP A 217 -1.96 -0.23 -15.71
N ASN A 218 -3.17 -0.22 -16.25
CA ASN A 218 -4.15 0.82 -15.96
C ASN A 218 -4.94 0.56 -14.67
N ASN A 219 -5.01 -0.69 -14.25
CA ASN A 219 -5.77 -1.17 -13.09
C ASN A 219 -4.97 -2.26 -12.35
N PRO A 220 -3.74 -1.94 -11.87
CA PRO A 220 -2.82 -2.92 -11.31
C PRO A 220 -3.43 -3.64 -10.10
N ASP A 221 -4.16 -2.93 -9.23
CA ASP A 221 -4.75 -3.46 -7.99
C ASP A 221 -5.63 -4.70 -8.25
N PHE A 222 -6.57 -4.56 -9.19
CA PHE A 222 -7.46 -5.65 -9.58
C PHE A 222 -6.72 -6.73 -10.34
N MET A 223 -5.79 -6.34 -11.21
CA MET A 223 -5.11 -7.28 -12.08
C MET A 223 -4.05 -8.11 -11.34
N GLU A 224 -3.41 -7.57 -10.31
CA GLU A 224 -2.48 -8.23 -9.39
C GLU A 224 -3.17 -9.24 -8.47
N THR A 225 -4.45 -9.03 -8.19
CA THR A 225 -5.22 -9.93 -7.35
C THR A 225 -5.93 -10.99 -8.18
N SER A 226 -6.63 -10.58 -9.25
CA SER A 226 -7.50 -11.46 -10.03
C SER A 226 -6.87 -12.01 -11.31
N CYS A 227 -5.80 -11.41 -11.84
CA CYS A 227 -5.25 -11.73 -13.16
C CYS A 227 -3.73 -11.98 -13.17
N ARG A 228 -3.22 -12.58 -12.09
CA ARG A 228 -1.79 -12.78 -11.84
C ARG A 228 -1.09 -13.51 -12.96
N LYS A 229 -1.69 -14.56 -13.51
CA LYS A 229 -1.09 -15.33 -14.61
C LYS A 229 -0.99 -14.49 -15.88
N SER A 230 -2.07 -13.81 -16.24
CA SER A 230 -2.11 -12.94 -17.41
C SER A 230 -1.10 -11.79 -17.28
N CYS A 231 -1.03 -11.14 -16.11
CA CYS A 231 -0.08 -10.06 -15.85
C CYS A 231 1.34 -10.52 -15.52
N LYS A 232 1.57 -11.83 -15.40
CA LYS A 232 2.86 -12.43 -15.04
C LYS A 232 3.38 -11.99 -13.66
N ILE A 233 2.47 -11.82 -12.72
CA ILE A 233 2.72 -11.38 -11.34
C ILE A 233 2.51 -12.58 -10.42
N CYS A 234 3.26 -13.65 -10.67
CA CYS A 234 3.14 -14.89 -9.95
C CYS A 234 4.47 -15.62 -9.91
N THR A 235 4.65 -16.45 -8.90
CA THR A 235 5.84 -17.29 -8.71
C THR A 235 5.34 -18.73 -8.66
N SER A 236 5.53 -19.47 -9.75
CA SER A 236 5.29 -20.91 -9.72
C SER A 236 6.26 -21.55 -8.73
N GLU A 237 5.81 -22.52 -7.93
CA GLU A 237 6.70 -23.40 -7.19
C GLU A 237 7.72 -23.97 -8.19
N THR A 238 8.96 -23.51 -8.14
CA THR A 238 10.02 -24.09 -8.96
C THR A 238 10.28 -25.48 -8.40
N GLU A 239 9.72 -26.50 -9.04
CA GLU A 239 10.43 -27.77 -9.09
C GLU A 239 11.78 -27.49 -9.75
N GLU A 240 12.86 -27.79 -9.02
CA GLU A 240 14.20 -27.87 -9.58
C GLU A 240 14.17 -28.79 -10.81
N GLY A 241 14.45 -28.22 -11.99
CA GLY A 241 14.92 -28.97 -13.16
C GLY A 241 14.03 -28.92 -14.39
N SER A 242 14.38 -28.04 -15.33
CA SER A 242 14.56 -28.35 -16.76
C SER A 242 14.45 -27.07 -17.59
N GLU A 243 15.51 -26.26 -17.60
CA GLU A 243 15.77 -25.42 -18.78
C GLU A 243 16.21 -26.35 -19.91
N THR A 244 15.32 -26.57 -20.88
CA THR A 244 15.73 -26.85 -22.25
C THR A 244 15.24 -25.70 -23.12
N ASP A 245 16.14 -24.74 -23.26
CA ASP A 245 16.45 -23.96 -24.46
C ASP A 245 15.65 -24.37 -25.72
N GLU A 246 14.73 -23.51 -26.17
CA GLU A 246 14.32 -23.46 -27.58
C GLU A 246 14.26 -22.00 -28.04
N THR A 247 15.31 -21.64 -28.79
CA THR A 247 15.40 -20.48 -29.69
C THR A 247 14.27 -20.47 -30.73
N PRO A 248 13.70 -19.32 -31.12
CA PRO A 248 12.81 -19.25 -32.28
C PRO A 248 13.61 -18.96 -33.57
N GLU A 249 13.64 -19.94 -34.47
CA GLU A 249 13.99 -19.72 -35.88
C GLU A 249 12.83 -19.09 -36.68
N LYS A 250 13.23 -18.44 -37.76
CA LYS A 250 12.49 -17.52 -38.63
C LYS A 250 12.01 -18.22 -39.91
N GLY A 251 10.78 -17.95 -40.35
CA GLY A 251 10.30 -18.24 -41.71
C GLY A 251 8.79 -18.00 -41.83
N SER A 252 8.32 -16.91 -42.46
CA SER A 252 8.17 -16.64 -43.90
C SER A 252 6.74 -16.88 -44.40
N GLU A 253 6.28 -15.91 -45.18
CA GLU A 253 4.91 -15.60 -45.62
C GLU A 253 4.23 -16.64 -46.53
N THR A 254 2.88 -16.58 -46.54
CA THR A 254 1.93 -16.47 -47.68
C THR A 254 0.53 -16.83 -47.12
N GLY A 255 -0.62 -16.19 -47.38
CA GLY A 255 -1.13 -15.24 -48.36
C GLY A 255 -2.57 -15.68 -48.68
N GLY A 256 -3.57 -14.78 -48.65
CA GLY A 256 -4.89 -15.08 -49.24
C GLY A 256 -6.12 -14.54 -48.51
N SER A 257 -6.62 -13.41 -49.00
CA SER A 257 -7.89 -12.74 -48.69
C SER A 257 -9.12 -13.52 -49.19
N THR A 258 -10.29 -13.30 -48.58
CA THR A 258 -11.53 -12.86 -49.27
C THR A 258 -12.66 -12.54 -48.27
N GLU A 259 -13.25 -11.36 -48.43
CA GLU A 259 -14.56 -10.94 -47.91
C GLU A 259 -15.69 -11.42 -48.84
N GLU A 260 -16.91 -11.64 -48.31
CA GLU A 260 -18.18 -10.97 -48.70
C GLU A 260 -19.44 -11.77 -48.29
N GLY A 261 -20.51 -11.01 -47.98
CA GLY A 261 -21.92 -11.43 -48.09
C GLY A 261 -22.65 -11.62 -46.75
N SER A 262 -23.29 -10.62 -46.13
CA SER A 262 -24.49 -9.85 -46.50
C SER A 262 -25.84 -10.52 -46.14
N GLU A 263 -26.51 -9.84 -45.20
CA GLU A 263 -27.96 -9.58 -45.05
C GLU A 263 -28.99 -10.67 -44.68
N THR A 264 -29.78 -10.29 -43.66
CA THR A 264 -31.27 -10.19 -43.55
C THR A 264 -31.67 -10.65 -42.14
N GLY A 265 -32.57 -10.05 -41.36
CA GLY A 265 -33.65 -9.09 -41.55
C GLY A 265 -34.75 -9.46 -40.53
N GLY A 266 -35.52 -8.49 -40.03
CA GLY A 266 -36.83 -8.79 -39.41
C GLY A 266 -37.04 -8.33 -37.96
N SER A 267 -37.65 -7.15 -37.82
CA SER A 267 -38.40 -6.71 -36.64
C SER A 267 -39.63 -7.58 -36.37
N THR A 268 -39.96 -7.78 -35.09
CA THR A 268 -41.36 -7.77 -34.62
C THR A 268 -41.44 -7.11 -33.24
N ASN A 269 -42.30 -6.08 -33.15
CA ASN A 269 -42.80 -5.49 -31.92
C ASN A 269 -43.96 -6.33 -31.37
N ASP A 270 -44.00 -6.48 -30.05
CA ASP A 270 -45.19 -6.63 -29.18
C ASP A 270 -44.67 -6.22 -27.78
N GLY A 271 -45.24 -5.34 -26.96
CA GLY A 271 -46.62 -4.92 -26.77
C GLY A 271 -46.99 -5.19 -25.29
N ALA A 272 -47.30 -4.13 -24.52
CA ALA A 272 -47.95 -4.14 -23.18
C ALA A 272 -47.10 -4.61 -21.96
N GLN A 273 -47.25 -4.18 -20.71
CA GLN A 273 -48.00 -3.13 -19.99
C GLN A 273 -47.66 -3.30 -18.48
N THR A 274 -47.45 -2.20 -17.75
CA THR A 274 -47.68 -1.98 -16.28
C THR A 274 -47.16 -2.95 -15.21
N GLY A 275 -46.72 -2.35 -14.09
CA GLY A 275 -47.12 -2.82 -12.74
C GLY A 275 -45.99 -3.27 -11.82
N GLY A 276 -45.91 -2.64 -10.64
CA GLY A 276 -45.01 -3.05 -9.56
C GLY A 276 -45.50 -4.27 -8.77
N GLY A 277 -44.58 -4.78 -7.94
CA GLY A 277 -44.75 -5.87 -6.96
C GLY A 277 -43.38 -6.44 -6.65
N SER A 278 -42.74 -6.05 -5.54
CA SER A 278 -42.84 -6.72 -4.24
C SER A 278 -42.52 -8.22 -4.33
N GLU A 279 -41.23 -8.56 -4.36
CA GLU A 279 -40.79 -9.84 -3.81
C GLU A 279 -40.50 -9.65 -2.31
N SER A 280 -41.38 -10.25 -1.51
CA SER A 280 -41.24 -10.40 -0.08
C SER A 280 -40.06 -11.31 0.24
N GLY A 281 -38.85 -10.75 0.28
CA GLY A 281 -37.74 -11.39 0.98
C GLY A 281 -38.06 -11.42 2.47
N LYS A 282 -37.93 -12.59 3.12
CA LYS A 282 -37.99 -12.69 4.58
C LYS A 282 -37.09 -11.62 5.20
N CYS A 283 -37.58 -10.93 6.22
CA CYS A 283 -36.81 -9.91 6.91
C CYS A 283 -36.07 -10.56 8.09
N ASN A 284 -34.90 -11.12 7.78
CA ASN A 284 -34.02 -11.77 8.73
C ASN A 284 -32.59 -11.27 8.56
N ASP A 285 -31.76 -11.62 9.54
CA ASP A 285 -30.32 -11.54 9.38
C ASP A 285 -29.86 -12.80 8.63
N ASP A 286 -29.02 -12.60 7.63
CA ASP A 286 -28.43 -13.63 6.77
C ASP A 286 -26.99 -13.96 7.20
N ASN A 287 -26.50 -13.34 8.28
CA ASN A 287 -25.20 -13.60 8.90
C ASN A 287 -25.34 -13.65 10.43
N GLU A 288 -24.65 -14.60 11.07
CA GLU A 288 -24.71 -14.81 12.52
C GLU A 288 -24.16 -13.64 13.34
N HIS A 289 -23.27 -12.83 12.77
CA HIS A 289 -22.64 -11.69 13.44
C HIS A 289 -23.43 -10.38 13.32
N CYS A 290 -24.58 -10.38 12.63
CA CYS A 290 -25.37 -9.17 12.40
C CYS A 290 -25.72 -8.42 13.69
N VAL A 291 -25.99 -9.13 14.79
CA VAL A 291 -26.30 -8.51 16.09
C VAL A 291 -25.08 -7.77 16.65
N ALA A 292 -23.90 -8.39 16.58
CA ALA A 292 -22.66 -7.79 17.07
C ALA A 292 -22.26 -6.57 16.22
N TRP A 293 -22.41 -6.67 14.90
CA TRP A 293 -22.11 -5.57 13.98
C TRP A 293 -23.08 -4.40 14.11
N ALA A 294 -24.37 -4.66 14.33
CA ALA A 294 -25.32 -3.60 14.64
C ALA A 294 -24.98 -2.90 15.96
N ALA A 295 -24.55 -3.65 16.99
CA ALA A 295 -24.10 -3.08 18.26
C ALA A 295 -22.84 -2.20 18.14
N THR A 296 -22.00 -2.42 17.11
CA THR A 296 -20.83 -1.59 16.79
C THR A 296 -21.11 -0.55 15.69
N ASN A 297 -22.38 -0.19 15.49
CA ASN A 297 -22.83 0.87 14.58
C ASN A 297 -22.61 0.61 13.07
N GLN A 298 -22.40 -0.64 12.67
CA GLN A 298 -22.17 -0.99 11.26
C GLN A 298 -23.37 -0.67 10.36
N CYS A 299 -24.58 -0.55 10.91
CA CYS A 299 -25.78 -0.17 10.16
C CYS A 299 -25.68 1.23 9.51
N HIS A 300 -24.88 2.13 10.08
CA HIS A 300 -24.61 3.46 9.54
C HIS A 300 -23.28 3.55 8.79
N VAL A 301 -22.27 2.78 9.22
CA VAL A 301 -20.92 2.76 8.61
C VAL A 301 -20.92 1.95 7.30
N ASN A 302 -21.63 0.83 7.26
CA ASN A 302 -21.78 -0.03 6.09
C ASN A 302 -23.25 -0.29 5.75
N PRO A 303 -24.02 0.75 5.39
CA PRO A 303 -25.46 0.63 5.17
C PRO A 303 -25.78 -0.29 3.98
N GLY A 304 -24.93 -0.34 2.95
CA GLY A 304 -25.15 -1.18 1.78
C GLY A 304 -25.17 -2.67 2.10
N TYR A 305 -24.16 -3.17 2.83
CA TYR A 305 -24.11 -4.56 3.25
C TYR A 305 -25.13 -4.84 4.35
N MET A 306 -25.18 -3.98 5.36
CA MET A 306 -25.97 -4.23 6.57
C MET A 306 -27.47 -4.16 6.31
N MET A 307 -27.95 -3.25 5.44
CA MET A 307 -29.37 -3.19 5.05
C MET A 307 -29.77 -4.33 4.11
N LYS A 308 -28.80 -5.04 3.52
CA LYS A 308 -29.03 -6.18 2.62
C LYS A 308 -28.94 -7.53 3.34
N LYS A 309 -28.00 -7.67 4.28
CA LYS A 309 -27.64 -8.93 4.96
C LYS A 309 -28.00 -8.95 6.45
N CYS A 310 -28.16 -7.80 7.08
CA CYS A 310 -28.43 -7.66 8.52
C CYS A 310 -29.67 -6.80 8.78
N LYS A 311 -30.71 -7.03 7.97
CA LYS A 311 -31.95 -6.22 7.93
C LYS A 311 -32.64 -6.16 9.29
N LYS A 312 -32.59 -7.24 10.07
CA LYS A 312 -33.26 -7.32 11.36
C LYS A 312 -32.44 -6.61 12.43
N SER A 313 -31.14 -6.90 12.50
CA SER A 313 -30.22 -6.26 13.44
C SER A 313 -30.10 -4.75 13.21
N CYS A 314 -30.27 -4.27 11.97
CA CYS A 314 -30.28 -2.86 11.62
C CYS A 314 -31.65 -2.17 11.67
N GLY A 315 -32.69 -2.84 12.18
CA GLY A 315 -34.01 -2.22 12.37
C GLY A 315 -34.75 -1.87 11.07
N VAL A 316 -34.33 -2.44 9.93
CA VAL A 316 -34.96 -2.26 8.61
C VAL A 316 -36.30 -2.98 8.53
N CYS A 317 -36.43 -4.06 9.29
CA CYS A 317 -37.66 -4.82 9.38
C CYS A 317 -38.75 -3.99 10.06
N LYS A 318 -39.76 -3.58 9.30
CA LYS A 318 -41.04 -3.12 9.84
C LYS A 318 -41.82 -4.31 10.39
N GLU A 319 -41.38 -4.85 11.52
CA GLU A 319 -42.26 -5.66 12.36
C GLU A 319 -42.70 -4.81 13.55
N THR A 320 -44.01 -4.79 13.75
CA THR A 320 -44.67 -4.05 14.82
C THR A 320 -44.17 -4.56 16.18
N GLY A 321 -43.35 -3.74 16.83
CA GLY A 321 -43.13 -3.77 18.27
C GLY A 321 -42.06 -4.74 18.76
N THR A 322 -40.82 -4.27 18.85
CA THR A 322 -40.01 -4.22 20.10
C THR A 322 -38.62 -3.70 19.77
N SER A 323 -38.38 -2.43 20.08
CA SER A 323 -37.03 -1.86 20.15
C SER A 323 -36.30 -2.48 21.33
N ILE A 324 -35.35 -3.37 21.08
CA ILE A 324 -34.39 -3.77 22.11
C ILE A 324 -33.29 -2.73 22.11
N ALA A 325 -33.48 -1.72 22.96
CA ALA A 325 -32.41 -0.88 23.45
C ALA A 325 -31.29 -1.77 24.02
N GLY A 326 -30.06 -1.54 23.59
CA GLY A 326 -28.87 -2.03 24.29
C GLY A 326 -28.81 -1.40 25.69
N PRO A 327 -28.26 -2.11 26.68
CA PRO A 327 -28.47 -1.82 28.10
C PRO A 327 -27.73 -0.56 28.54
N ASP A 328 -28.49 0.41 29.07
CA ASP A 328 -28.32 1.11 30.35
C ASP A 328 -26.90 1.32 30.93
N GLU A 329 -25.89 1.54 30.10
CA GLU A 329 -24.67 2.21 30.52
C GLU A 329 -24.98 3.70 30.51
N LYS A 330 -25.04 4.34 31.69
CA LYS A 330 -25.39 5.76 31.85
C LYS A 330 -24.79 6.58 30.72
N CYS A 331 -25.64 7.27 29.96
CA CYS A 331 -25.23 8.08 28.84
C CYS A 331 -24.49 9.31 29.38
N VAL A 332 -23.17 9.18 29.57
CA VAL A 332 -22.30 10.19 30.12
C VAL A 332 -21.13 10.43 29.20
N ASP A 333 -20.63 11.65 29.23
CA ASP A 333 -19.36 11.98 28.59
C ASP A 333 -18.22 11.36 29.39
N LYS A 334 -17.30 10.71 28.68
CA LYS A 334 -16.11 10.04 29.22
C LYS A 334 -14.92 10.99 29.32
N ASN A 335 -15.02 12.18 28.74
CA ASN A 335 -13.99 13.21 28.76
C ASN A 335 -14.54 14.54 29.30
N GLU A 336 -13.79 15.21 30.15
CA GLU A 336 -14.17 16.49 30.76
C GLU A 336 -14.31 17.64 29.75
N ASN A 337 -13.64 17.55 28.59
CA ASN A 337 -13.67 18.58 27.55
C ASN A 337 -14.82 18.41 26.54
N CYS A 338 -15.69 17.43 26.72
CA CYS A 338 -16.74 17.11 25.76
C CYS A 338 -17.71 18.28 25.49
N GLU A 339 -18.04 19.09 26.52
CA GLU A 339 -18.91 20.26 26.33
C GLU A 339 -18.24 21.32 25.45
N GLU A 340 -16.95 21.59 25.67
CA GLU A 340 -16.18 22.55 24.87
C GLU A 340 -16.03 22.07 23.43
N TRP A 341 -15.73 20.79 23.23
CA TRP A 341 -15.61 20.20 21.90
C TRP A 341 -16.93 20.19 21.14
N ALA A 342 -18.04 19.87 21.81
CA ALA A 342 -19.36 19.97 21.21
C ALA A 342 -19.70 21.42 20.83
N ALA A 343 -19.38 22.40 21.68
CA ALA A 343 -19.54 23.83 21.38
C ALA A 343 -18.69 24.28 20.19
N ASN A 344 -17.51 23.68 20.00
CA ASN A 344 -16.62 23.88 18.84
C ASN A 344 -16.99 22.99 17.64
N ASN A 345 -18.22 22.49 17.58
CA ASN A 345 -18.80 21.73 16.46
C ASN A 345 -18.10 20.38 16.18
N GLN A 346 -17.38 19.81 17.15
CA GLN A 346 -16.69 18.53 16.99
C GLN A 346 -17.67 17.36 16.80
N CYS A 347 -18.93 17.47 17.23
CA CYS A 347 -19.95 16.46 16.95
C CYS A 347 -20.24 16.26 15.45
N LYS A 348 -19.87 17.23 14.60
CA LYS A 348 -19.97 17.13 13.13
C LYS A 348 -18.61 16.94 12.46
N VAL A 349 -17.55 17.48 13.05
CA VAL A 349 -16.18 17.44 12.49
C VAL A 349 -15.47 16.13 12.85
N ASN A 350 -15.69 15.62 14.06
CA ASN A 350 -15.14 14.36 14.58
C ASN A 350 -16.24 13.48 15.21
N PRO A 351 -17.23 13.04 14.42
CA PRO A 351 -18.37 12.30 14.95
C PRO A 351 -17.97 10.95 15.56
N GLY A 352 -16.90 10.29 15.08
CA GLY A 352 -16.48 8.99 15.60
C GLY A 352 -16.08 9.03 17.08
N TYR A 353 -15.11 9.88 17.43
CA TYR A 353 -14.68 10.06 18.82
C TYR A 353 -15.80 10.65 19.67
N MET A 354 -16.45 11.69 19.14
CA MET A 354 -17.47 12.41 19.89
C MET A 354 -18.72 11.55 20.17
N TYR A 355 -19.04 10.57 19.33
CA TYR A 355 -20.21 9.70 19.53
C TYR A 355 -19.89 8.48 20.40
N ILE A 356 -18.64 8.28 20.79
CA ILE A 356 -18.21 7.21 21.68
C ILE A 356 -17.90 7.76 23.07
N ASP A 357 -17.21 8.90 23.12
CA ASP A 357 -16.69 9.49 24.35
C ASP A 357 -17.43 10.75 24.78
N CYS A 358 -18.19 11.41 23.89
CA CYS A 358 -18.93 12.65 24.17
C CYS A 358 -20.42 12.56 23.81
N LYS A 359 -21.03 11.38 24.06
CA LYS A 359 -22.40 11.03 23.65
C LYS A 359 -23.44 12.02 24.18
N ASN A 360 -23.28 12.49 25.41
CA ASN A 360 -24.21 13.41 26.05
C ASN A 360 -24.04 14.83 25.48
N SER A 361 -22.79 15.30 25.39
CA SER A 361 -22.48 16.61 24.78
C SER A 361 -22.90 16.72 23.31
N CYS A 362 -22.98 15.59 22.58
CA CYS A 362 -23.45 15.57 21.19
C CYS A 362 -24.96 15.30 21.00
N GLY A 363 -25.75 15.22 22.07
CA GLY A 363 -27.19 14.99 21.99
C GLY A 363 -27.57 13.64 21.39
N LEU A 364 -26.74 12.62 21.65
CA LEU A 364 -26.96 11.23 21.23
C LEU A 364 -27.53 10.36 22.35
N CYS A 365 -27.72 10.99 23.51
CA CYS A 365 -28.69 10.64 24.51
C CYS A 365 -29.99 11.43 24.21
#